data_AF-A0A973RL78-F1
#
_entry.id   AF-A0A973RL78-F1
#
_cell.length_a   1.000
_cell.length_b   1.000
_cell.length_c   1.000
_cell.angle_alpha   90.00
_cell.angle_beta   90.00
_cell.angle_gamma   90.00
#
_symmetry.space_group_name_H-M   'P 1'
#
loop_
_entity.id
_entity.type
_entity.pdbx_description
1 polymer ?
#
loop_
_entity_poly.entity_id
_entity_poly.type
_entity_poly.pdbx_seq_one_letter_code
_entity_poly.pdbx_strand_id
1 'polypeptide(L)' 'MQQSDHDYFARRAREERVAAERADSAEARRSHLELAHRYEAAAAAAAGLPVVQLKVGGKRAAG' A
#
# COMPACT_ATOMS: atom_id res chain seq x y z
N MET A 1 -5.53 -11.54 -19.15
CA MET A 1 -5.30 -10.13 -18.77
C MET A 1 -5.04 -9.97 -17.26
N GLN A 2 -5.65 -10.79 -16.38
CA GLN A 2 -5.52 -10.69 -14.91
C GLN A 2 -4.11 -10.87 -14.31
N GLN A 3 -3.21 -11.68 -14.92
CA GLN A 3 -1.84 -11.86 -14.41
C GLN A 3 -1.04 -10.55 -14.45
N SER A 4 -1.24 -9.74 -15.49
CA SER A 4 -0.54 -8.46 -15.65
C SER A 4 -0.90 -7.48 -14.53
N ASP A 5 -2.15 -7.48 -14.06
CA ASP A 5 -2.64 -6.55 -13.04
C ASP A 5 -2.13 -6.94 -11.66
N HIS A 6 -2.18 -8.23 -11.30
CA HIS A 6 -1.60 -8.73 -10.05
C HIS A 6 -0.11 -8.35 -9.94
N ASP A 7 0.67 -8.69 -10.96
CA ASP A 7 2.12 -8.48 -10.94
C ASP A 7 2.48 -7.00 -10.96
N TYR A 8 1.70 -6.18 -11.67
CA TYR A 8 1.81 -4.72 -11.63
C TYR A 8 1.61 -4.19 -10.21
N PHE A 9 0.52 -4.56 -9.55
CA PHE A 9 0.22 -4.08 -8.20
C PHE A 9 1.23 -4.61 -7.17
N ALA A 10 1.63 -5.88 -7.27
CA ALA A 10 2.65 -6.46 -6.40
C ALA A 10 4.01 -5.74 -6.55
N ARG A 11 4.41 -5.39 -7.78
CA ARG A 11 5.62 -4.60 -8.03
C ARG A 11 5.51 -3.21 -7.44
N ARG A 12 4.41 -2.49 -7.69
CA ARG A 12 4.18 -1.14 -7.16
C ARG A 12 4.17 -1.12 -5.63
N ALA A 13 3.57 -2.12 -4.97
CA ALA A 13 3.60 -2.24 -3.52
C ALA A 13 5.04 -2.33 -2.96
N ARG A 14 5.93 -3.07 -3.63
CA ARG A 14 7.35 -3.16 -3.24
C ARG A 14 8.08 -1.84 -3.46
N GLU A 15 7.86 -1.19 -4.60
CA GLU A 15 8.45 0.12 -4.91
C GLU A 15 8.06 1.18 -3.85
N GLU A 16 6.79 1.22 -3.46
CA GLU A 16 6.30 2.16 -2.44
C GLU A 16 6.88 1.84 -1.05
N ARG A 17 7.09 0.57 -0.70
CA ARG A 17 7.80 0.23 0.56
C ARG A 17 9.23 0.73 0.56
N VAL A 18 9.97 0.51 -0.53
CA VAL A 18 11.35 1.00 -0.66
C VAL A 18 11.38 2.54 -0.62
N ALA A 19 10.40 3.21 -1.23
CA ALA A 19 10.26 4.66 -1.13
C ALA A 19 9.97 5.11 0.32
N ALA A 20 9.14 4.37 1.06
CA ALA A 20 8.87 4.65 2.47
C ALA A 20 10.11 4.50 3.35
N GLU A 21 10.99 3.53 3.07
CA GLU A 21 12.25 3.35 3.78
C GLU A 21 13.26 4.46 3.49
N ARG A 22 13.20 5.05 2.29
CA ARG A 22 14.08 6.13 1.85
C ARG A 22 13.53 7.53 2.15
N ALA A 23 12.28 7.64 2.59
CA ALA A 23 11.64 8.92 2.81
C ALA A 23 12.17 9.60 4.07
N ASP A 24 12.73 10.81 3.92
CA ASP A 24 13.22 11.63 5.03
C ASP A 24 12.10 12.23 5.90
N SER A 25 10.90 12.39 5.34
CA SER A 25 9.73 12.91 6.06
C SER A 25 8.82 11.80 6.56
N ALA A 26 8.39 11.91 7.82
CA ALA A 26 7.41 11.00 8.42
C ALA A 26 6.07 10.99 7.65
N GLU A 27 5.64 12.13 7.09
CA GLU A 27 4.42 12.22 6.30
C GLU A 27 4.58 11.52 4.93
N ALA A 28 5.74 11.69 4.29
CA ALA A 28 6.05 11.01 3.04
C ALA A 28 6.14 9.50 3.24
N ARG A 29 6.84 9.05 4.29
CA ARG A 29 6.90 7.64 4.70
C ARG A 29 5.50 7.06 4.91
N ARG A 30 4.64 7.76 5.65
CA ARG A 30 3.26 7.33 5.88
C ARG A 30 2.47 7.20 4.58
N SER A 31 2.60 8.18 3.69
CA SER A 31 1.90 8.20 2.39
C SER A 31 2.32 7.02 1.52
N HIS A 32 3.64 6.74 1.44
CA HIS A 32 4.17 5.59 0.73
C HIS A 32 3.71 4.26 1.34
N LEU A 33 3.66 4.13 2.67
CA LEU A 33 3.11 2.93 3.31
C LEU A 33 1.62 2.74 3.02
N GLU A 34 0.82 3.82 3.05
CA GLU A 34 -0.60 3.74 2.69
C GLU A 34 -0.79 3.33 1.23
N LEU A 35 0.03 3.84 0.30
CA LEU A 35 0.01 3.42 -1.10
C LEU A 35 0.43 1.97 -1.27
N ALA A 36 1.49 1.52 -0.58
CA ALA A 36 1.91 0.13 -0.60
C ALA A 36 0.76 -0.80 -0.18
N HIS A 37 0.06 -0.48 0.91
CA HIS A 37 -1.09 -1.27 1.37
C HIS A 37 -2.25 -1.28 0.36
N ARG A 38 -2.52 -0.15 -0.31
CA ARG A 38 -3.56 -0.12 -1.36
C ARG A 38 -3.18 -0.99 -2.55
N TYR A 39 -1.92 -1.01 -2.94
CA TYR A 39 -1.45 -1.88 -4.01
C TYR A 39 -1.44 -3.36 -3.62
N GLU A 40 -1.10 -3.70 -2.37
CA GLU A 40 -1.24 -5.09 -1.88
C GLU A 40 -2.70 -5.55 -1.89
N ALA A 41 -3.61 -4.69 -1.48
CA ALA A 41 -5.05 -4.93 -1.56
C ALA A 41 -5.52 -5.14 -3.01
N ALA A 42 -5.04 -4.32 -3.95
CA ALA A 42 -5.37 -4.46 -5.36
C ALA A 42 -4.77 -5.73 -5.98
N ALA A 43 -3.55 -6.12 -5.59
CA ALA A 43 -2.94 -7.39 -6.00
C ALA A 43 -3.76 -8.58 -5.48
N ALA A 44 -4.15 -8.57 -4.21
CA ALA A 44 -5.01 -9.59 -3.63
C ALA A 44 -6.36 -9.70 -4.36
N ALA A 45 -7.01 -8.57 -4.66
CA ALA A 45 -8.24 -8.56 -5.46
C ALA A 45 -8.04 -9.14 -6.86
N ALA A 46 -6.95 -8.79 -7.55
CA ALA A 46 -6.63 -9.31 -8.88
C ALA A 46 -6.33 -10.83 -8.86
N ALA A 47 -5.79 -11.34 -7.75
CA ALA A 47 -5.60 -12.77 -7.50
C ALA A 47 -6.89 -13.51 -7.07
N GLY A 48 -8.02 -12.81 -6.91
CA GLY A 48 -9.28 -13.39 -6.41
C GLY A 48 -9.28 -13.68 -4.92
N LEU A 49 -8.35 -13.10 -4.15
CA LEU A 49 -8.28 -13.23 -2.70
C LEU A 49 -9.19 -12.20 -2.02
N PRO A 50 -9.84 -12.57 -0.89
CA PRO A 50 -10.64 -11.63 -0.12
C PRO A 50 -9.75 -10.56 0.50
N VAL A 51 -10.03 -9.29 0.17
CA VAL A 51 -9.25 -8.15 0.65
C VAL A 51 -9.85 -7.63 1.96
N VAL A 52 -9.15 -7.83 3.07
CA VAL A 52 -9.50 -7.19 4.35
C VAL A 52 -8.90 -5.78 4.35
N GLN A 53 -9.74 -4.78 4.11
CA GLN A 53 -9.35 -3.38 4.23
C GLN A 53 -9.11 -3.04 5.72
N LEU A 54 -7.87 -3.17 6.19
CA LEU A 54 -7.49 -2.64 7.50
C LEU A 54 -7.55 -1.11 7.43
N LYS A 55 -8.65 -0.57 7.95
CA LYS A 55 -8.83 0.87 8.17
C LYS A 55 -7.80 1.31 9.21
N VAL A 56 -6.64 1.78 8.77
CA VAL A 56 -5.65 2.43 9.64
C VAL A 56 -6.29 3.72 10.16
N GLY A 57 -6.91 3.62 11.33
CA GLY A 57 -7.50 4.75 12.04
C GLY A 57 -6.41 5.73 12.43
N GLY A 58 -6.23 6.78 11.62
CA GLY A 58 -5.49 7.97 12.03
C GLY A 58 -6.22 8.65 13.17
N LYS A 59 -5.90 8.28 14.41
CA LYS A 59 -6.35 9.01 15.59
C LYS A 59 -5.59 10.34 15.60
N ARG A 60 -6.26 11.41 15.17
CA ARG A 60 -5.84 12.79 15.40
C ARG A 60 -5.74 13.01 16.92
N ALA A 61 -4.53 13.15 17.44
CA ALA A 61 -4.33 13.68 18.78
C ALA A 61 -4.35 15.21 18.67
N ALA A 62 -5.44 15.81 19.15
CA ALA A 62 -5.46 17.20 19.55
C ALA A 62 -4.78 17.29 20.93
N GLY A 63 -3.90 18.28 21.10
CA GLY A 63 -3.23 18.62 22.35
C GLY A 63 -2.49 19.93 22.15
#